data_AF-A0A3S1MRU3-F1
#
_entry.id   AF-A0A3S1MRU3-F1
#
_cell.length_a   1.000
_cell.length_b   1.000
_cell.length_c   1.000
_cell.angle_alpha   90.00
_cell.angle_beta   90.00
_cell.angle_gamma   90.00
#
_symmetry.space_group_name_H-M   'P 1'
#
loop_
_entity.id
_entity.type
_entity.pdbx_description
1 polymer ?
#
loop_
_entity_poly.entity_id
_entity_poly.type
_entity_poly.pdbx_seq_one_letter_code
_entity_poly.pdbx_strand_id
1 'polypeptide(L)'
;MLHRNWLTAGAVCVAMAFVIAAAVYFYSQRPTSADGQAMILPVDPTPLVAVTKSGERSFSIEIADTSDEREAGLMFRQQMADDHGMLFVFEESRDLTFWMKNTP
;
A
#
# COMPACT_ATOMS: atom_id res chain seq x y z
N MET A 1 6.27 22.27 47.95
CA MET A 1 6.41 22.36 46.48
C MET A 1 5.88 21.08 45.82
N LEU A 2 4.58 20.76 45.97
CA LEU A 2 4.04 19.43 45.60
C LEU A 2 2.68 19.46 44.89
N HIS A 3 2.26 20.60 44.33
CA HIS A 3 0.95 20.75 43.66
C HIS A 3 1.03 21.03 42.16
N ARG A 4 2.24 21.10 41.57
CA ARG A 4 2.43 21.51 40.16
C ARG A 4 2.32 20.35 39.16
N ASN A 5 2.28 19.11 39.64
CA ASN A 5 2.51 17.90 38.84
C ASN A 5 1.20 17.21 38.40
N TRP A 6 0.07 17.53 39.06
CA TRP A 6 -1.25 16.94 38.75
C TRP A 6 -1.81 17.47 37.42
N LEU A 7 -1.71 18.79 37.19
CA LEU A 7 -2.17 19.42 35.94
C LEU A 7 -1.37 18.97 34.72
N THR A 8 -0.05 18.80 34.89
CA THR A 8 0.81 18.25 33.84
C THR A 8 0.52 16.78 33.57
N ALA A 9 0.23 15.97 34.59
CA ALA A 9 -0.15 14.56 34.42
C ALA A 9 -1.49 14.40 33.68
N GLY A 10 -2.50 15.20 34.02
CA GLY A 10 -3.79 15.19 33.32
C GLY A 10 -3.67 15.61 31.85
N ALA A 11 -2.91 16.68 31.57
CA ALA A 11 -2.66 17.14 30.21
C ALA A 11 -1.89 16.10 29.36
N VAL A 12 -0.93 15.40 29.97
CA VAL A 12 -0.16 14.32 29.31
C VAL A 12 -1.05 13.11 28.99
N CYS A 13 -1.96 12.72 29.89
CA CYS A 13 -2.90 11.62 29.61
C CYS A 13 -3.87 11.95 28.46
N VAL A 14 -4.39 13.17 28.40
CA VAL A 14 -5.27 13.61 27.30
C VAL A 14 -4.50 13.65 25.98
N ALA A 15 -3.26 14.15 25.98
CA ALA A 15 -2.41 14.15 24.80
C ALA A 15 -2.10 12.72 24.32
N MET A 16 -1.76 11.80 25.21
CA MET A 16 -1.56 10.38 24.86
C MET A 16 -2.83 9.73 24.30
N ALA A 17 -4.00 9.98 24.91
CA ALA A 17 -5.27 9.48 24.41
C ALA A 17 -5.58 10.01 23.00
N PHE A 18 -5.28 11.27 22.71
CA PHE A 18 -5.39 11.85 21.37
C PHE A 18 -4.45 11.19 20.37
N VAL A 19 -3.18 10.97 20.74
CA VAL A 19 -2.20 10.30 19.87
C VAL A 19 -2.61 8.86 19.57
N ILE A 20 -3.08 8.12 20.58
CA ILE A 20 -3.57 6.75 20.41
C ILE A 20 -4.83 6.75 19.51
N ALA A 21 -5.79 7.63 19.77
CA ALA A 21 -7.01 7.73 18.96
C ALA A 21 -6.70 8.10 17.51
N ALA A 22 -5.76 9.02 17.29
CA ALA A 22 -5.29 9.36 15.94
C ALA A 22 -4.62 8.15 15.27
N ALA A 23 -3.73 7.44 15.97
CA ALA A 23 -3.07 6.25 15.42
C ALA A 23 -4.08 5.14 15.07
N VAL A 24 -5.07 4.90 15.92
CA VAL A 24 -6.16 3.94 15.65
C VAL A 24 -6.99 4.38 14.46
N TYR A 25 -7.34 5.67 14.37
CA TYR A 25 -8.08 6.23 13.23
C TYR A 25 -7.30 6.06 11.92
N PHE A 26 -6.00 6.36 11.90
CA PHE A 26 -5.17 6.15 10.72
C PHE A 26 -5.04 4.67 10.36
N TYR A 27 -4.95 3.78 11.35
CA TYR A 27 -4.90 2.34 11.11
C TYR A 27 -6.20 1.82 10.50
N SER A 28 -7.36 2.29 10.98
CA SER A 28 -8.67 1.88 10.47
C SER A 28 -9.01 2.41 9.08
N GLN A 29 -8.30 3.44 8.61
CA GLN A 29 -8.52 4.07 7.31
C GLN A 29 -7.63 3.49 6.20
N ARG A 30 -6.91 2.38 6.44
CA ARG A 30 -6.12 1.73 5.40
C ARG A 30 -7.04 1.03 4.40
N PRO A 31 -6.94 1.33 3.09
CA PRO A 31 -7.73 0.65 2.08
C PRO A 31 -7.40 -0.84 2.08
N THR A 32 -8.43 -1.68 2.02
CA THR A 32 -8.29 -3.13 1.91
C THR A 32 -8.76 -3.59 0.54
N SER A 33 -8.24 -4.74 0.09
CA SER A 33 -8.66 -5.41 -1.14
C SER A 33 -10.16 -5.74 -1.17
N ALA A 34 -10.82 -5.73 0.00
CA ALA A 34 -12.25 -5.97 0.14
C ALA A 34 -13.16 -4.75 -0.15
N ASP A 35 -12.61 -3.56 -0.34
CA ASP A 35 -13.40 -2.31 -0.47
C ASP A 35 -14.14 -2.19 -1.82
N GLY A 36 -13.93 -3.13 -2.75
CA GLY A 36 -14.62 -3.14 -4.04
C GLY A 36 -14.20 -2.02 -5.00
N GLN A 37 -13.10 -1.33 -4.68
CA GLN A 37 -12.53 -0.24 -5.46
C GLN A 37 -11.12 -0.62 -5.94
N ALA A 38 -10.66 0.01 -7.03
CA ALA A 38 -9.32 -0.22 -7.53
C ALA A 38 -8.28 0.31 -6.55
N MET A 39 -7.34 -0.54 -6.15
CA MET A 39 -6.17 -0.10 -5.40
C MET A 39 -5.19 0.59 -6.37
N ILE A 40 -4.94 1.88 -6.12
CA ILE A 40 -4.01 2.70 -6.89
C ILE A 40 -2.82 3.03 -5.98
N LEU A 41 -1.68 2.48 -6.31
CA LEU A 41 -0.42 2.70 -5.62
C LEU A 41 0.38 3.81 -6.32
N PRO A 42 1.31 4.46 -5.61
CA PRO A 42 2.26 5.33 -6.27
C PRO A 42 3.12 4.54 -7.26
N VAL A 43 3.28 5.11 -8.46
CA VAL A 43 4.23 4.61 -9.45
C VAL A 43 5.65 4.90 -8.98
N ASP A 44 6.54 3.92 -9.09
CA ASP A 44 7.96 4.10 -8.76
C ASP A 44 8.60 5.11 -9.73
N PRO A 45 9.41 6.08 -9.23
CA PRO A 45 10.07 7.06 -10.10
C PRO A 45 11.11 6.42 -11.03
N THR A 46 11.57 5.21 -10.73
CA THR A 46 12.50 4.43 -11.54
C THR A 46 11.69 3.50 -12.45
N PRO A 47 11.77 3.68 -13.78
CA PRO A 47 11.04 2.79 -14.68
C PRO A 47 11.62 1.37 -14.63
N LEU A 48 10.74 0.38 -14.75
CA LEU A 48 11.17 -0.99 -14.97
C LEU A 48 11.54 -1.15 -16.45
N VAL A 49 12.76 -1.62 -16.72
CA VAL A 49 13.23 -1.84 -18.10
C VAL A 49 13.34 -3.33 -18.38
N ALA A 50 12.50 -3.82 -19.29
CA ALA A 50 12.59 -5.18 -19.82
C ALA A 50 13.58 -5.20 -21.00
N VAL A 51 14.71 -5.88 -20.81
CA VAL A 51 15.72 -6.07 -21.86
C VAL A 51 15.38 -7.33 -22.66
N THR A 52 15.09 -7.16 -23.95
CA THR A 52 14.72 -8.25 -24.85
C THR A 52 15.67 -8.32 -26.04
N LYS A 53 15.61 -9.41 -26.82
CA LYS A 53 16.34 -9.52 -28.09
C LYS A 53 15.97 -8.44 -29.11
N SER A 54 14.77 -7.88 -28.99
CA SER A 54 14.25 -6.84 -29.89
C SER A 54 14.53 -5.41 -29.38
N GLY A 55 15.28 -5.28 -28.28
CA GLY A 55 15.58 -4.00 -27.62
C GLY A 55 14.99 -3.89 -26.23
N GLU A 56 15.13 -2.70 -25.65
CA GLU A 56 14.64 -2.36 -24.32
C GLU A 56 13.21 -1.79 -24.39
N ARG A 57 12.41 -2.11 -23.37
CA ARG A 57 11.06 -1.58 -23.17
C ARG A 57 10.95 -1.07 -21.74
N SER A 58 10.56 0.18 -21.55
CA SER A 58 10.36 0.80 -20.25
C SER A 58 8.90 0.76 -19.85
N PHE A 59 8.64 0.54 -18.56
CA PHE A 59 7.31 0.52 -17.97
C PHE A 59 7.25 1.38 -16.70
N SER A 60 6.14 2.09 -16.53
CA SER A 60 5.75 2.76 -15.29
C SER A 60 5.07 1.75 -14.37
N ILE A 61 5.71 1.44 -13.24
CA ILE A 61 5.33 0.32 -12.39
C ILE A 61 4.89 0.77 -11.01
N GLU A 62 3.77 0.20 -10.56
CA GLU A 62 3.35 0.20 -9.17
C GLU A 62 3.92 -1.02 -8.43
N ILE A 63 4.43 -0.85 -7.21
CA ILE A 63 5.07 -1.93 -6.45
C ILE A 63 4.10 -2.45 -5.39
N ALA A 64 3.72 -3.72 -5.52
CA ALA A 64 2.93 -4.45 -4.54
C ALA A 64 3.85 -5.32 -3.67
N ASP A 65 4.23 -4.82 -2.50
CA ASP A 65 5.21 -5.44 -1.59
C ASP A 65 4.55 -6.02 -0.33
N THR A 66 3.42 -5.46 0.09
CA THR A 66 2.65 -5.99 1.22
C THR A 66 1.67 -7.10 0.79
N SER A 67 1.19 -7.90 1.75
CA SER A 67 0.18 -8.94 1.44
C SER A 67 -1.08 -8.33 0.86
N ASP A 68 -1.59 -7.25 1.46
CA ASP A 68 -2.81 -6.58 1.05
C ASP A 68 -2.71 -6.04 -0.39
N GLU A 69 -1.59 -5.41 -0.73
CA GLU A 69 -1.33 -4.89 -2.08
C GLU A 69 -1.27 -6.01 -3.12
N ARG A 70 -0.59 -7.12 -2.82
CA ARG A 70 -0.51 -8.27 -3.73
C ARG A 70 -1.85 -8.98 -3.89
N GLU A 71 -2.62 -9.09 -2.82
CA GLU A 71 -3.96 -9.67 -2.83
C GLU A 71 -4.95 -8.82 -3.62
N ALA A 72 -4.87 -7.49 -3.51
CA ALA A 72 -5.64 -6.56 -4.31
C ALA A 72 -5.24 -6.61 -5.79
N GLY A 73 -3.93 -6.62 -6.07
CA GLY A 73 -3.40 -6.63 -7.44
C GLY A 73 -4.04 -5.57 -8.32
N LEU A 74 -4.51 -5.98 -9.50
CA LEU A 74 -5.19 -5.11 -10.47
C LEU A 74 -6.73 -5.18 -10.37
N MET A 75 -7.28 -5.66 -9.25
CA MET A 75 -8.74 -5.73 -9.07
C MET A 75 -9.41 -4.38 -9.32
N PHE A 76 -10.59 -4.43 -9.95
CA PHE A 76 -11.47 -3.30 -10.25
C PHE A 76 -10.88 -2.21 -11.15
N ARG A 77 -9.68 -2.39 -11.72
CA ARG A 77 -9.14 -1.48 -12.73
C ARG A 77 -9.83 -1.68 -14.06
N GLN A 78 -10.47 -0.63 -14.57
CA GLN A 78 -11.16 -0.68 -15.86
C GLN A 78 -10.23 -0.45 -17.05
N GLN A 79 -9.09 0.20 -16.83
CA GLN A 79 -8.16 0.57 -17.88
C GLN A 79 -6.75 0.71 -17.32
N MET A 80 -5.76 0.43 -18.16
CA MET A 80 -4.34 0.61 -17.89
C MET A 80 -3.65 0.91 -19.23
N ALA A 81 -2.67 1.81 -19.23
CA ALA A 81 -1.88 2.10 -20.42
C ALA A 81 -0.92 0.93 -20.74
N ASP A 82 -0.55 0.78 -22.01
CA ASP A 82 0.29 -0.34 -22.49
C ASP A 82 1.71 -0.36 -21.87
N ASP A 83 2.18 0.79 -21.40
CA ASP A 83 3.45 1.00 -20.72
C ASP A 83 3.33 1.09 -19.20
N HIS A 84 2.15 0.76 -18.63
CA HIS A 84 1.93 0.69 -17.19
C HIS A 84 1.78 -0.75 -16.70
N GLY A 85 2.15 -0.99 -15.45
CA GLY A 85 1.99 -2.31 -14.84
C GLY A 85 2.14 -2.30 -13.32
N MET A 86 2.07 -3.50 -12.74
CA MET A 86 2.29 -3.73 -11.33
C MET A 86 3.33 -4.83 -11.15
N LEU A 87 4.31 -4.59 -10.26
CA LEU A 87 5.33 -5.55 -9.88
C LEU A 87 5.00 -6.13 -8.51
N PHE A 88 4.81 -7.45 -8.48
CA PHE A 88 4.58 -8.20 -7.25
C PHE A 88 5.91 -8.68 -6.69
N VAL A 89 6.30 -8.18 -5.53
CA VAL A 89 7.56 -8.53 -4.87
C VAL A 89 7.32 -9.63 -3.84
N PHE A 90 8.16 -10.66 -3.85
CA PHE A 90 8.15 -11.76 -2.90
C PHE A 90 9.56 -11.96 -2.35
N GLU A 91 9.70 -12.10 -1.03
CA GLU A 91 10.99 -12.24 -0.36
C GLU A 91 11.73 -13.53 -0.76
N GLU A 92 10.97 -14.60 -1.03
CA GLU A 92 11.50 -15.91 -1.36
C GLU A 92 10.99 -16.39 -2.71
N SER A 93 11.89 -17.06 -3.45
CA SER A 93 11.51 -17.77 -4.67
C SER A 93 10.72 -19.03 -4.33
N ARG A 94 9.48 -19.08 -4.80
CA ARG A 94 8.56 -20.19 -4.57
C ARG A 94 7.51 -20.25 -5.68
N ASP A 95 6.82 -21.37 -5.75
CA ASP A 95 5.66 -21.49 -6.62
C ASP A 95 4.54 -20.58 -6.12
N LEU A 96 4.02 -19.75 -7.02
CA LEU A 96 2.97 -18.79 -6.76
C LEU A 96 1.78 -19.06 -7.66
N THR A 97 0.58 -18.86 -7.11
CA THR A 97 -0.66 -18.93 -7.88
C THR A 97 -1.27 -17.54 -7.95
N PHE A 98 -1.56 -17.09 -9.15
CA PHE A 98 -2.30 -15.87 -9.40
C PHE A 98 -3.72 -16.21 -9.84
N TRP A 99 -4.66 -15.32 -9.52
CA TRP A 99 -6.04 -15.38 -9.96
C TRP A 99 -6.46 -14.05 -10.60
N MET A 100 -7.57 -14.07 -11.32
CA MET A 100 -8.14 -12.88 -11.96
C MET A 100 -9.49 -12.50 -11.33
N LYS A 101 -9.70 -12.85 -10.05
CA LYS A 101 -10.94 -12.51 -9.35
C LYS A 101 -11.07 -10.99 -9.32
N ASN A 102 -12.18 -10.45 -9.81
CA ASN A 102 -12.47 -9.01 -9.89
C ASN A 102 -11.50 -8.20 -10.77
N THR A 103 -10.72 -8.85 -11.65
CA THR A 103 -9.88 -8.16 -12.65
C THR A 103 -10.60 -8.25 -14.00
N PRO A 104 -11.26 -7.17 -14.46
CA PRO A 104 -12.11 -7.20 -15.65
C PRO A 104 -11.33 -7.29 -16.97
#